data_AF-A0A7J4RJH0-F1
#
_entry.id   AF-A0A7J4RJH0-F1
#
_cell.length_a   1.000
_cell.length_b   1.000
_cell.length_c   1.000
_cell.angle_alpha   90.00
_cell.angle_beta   90.00
_cell.angle_gamma   90.00
#
_symmetry.space_group_name_H-M   'P 1'
#
loop_
_entity.id
_entity.type
_entity.pdbx_description
1 polymer ?
#
loop_
_entity_poly.entity_id
_entity_poly.type
_entity_poly.pdbx_seq_one_letter_code
_entity_poly.pdbx_strand_id
1 'polypeptide(L)'
;DGSALINAIYDWEGFNEGKYGDTEKLIPQNDNAKWALDVIAEALMSTLEGEEGQPAENALVIFDESRHPQNALLADSYNTVYFLLVYFTGEGLAMLALFVVLFITFEAVLLKKRDPEPWRHVFSIIYYGFGDANRYTYYAKTEKIRQVFLSKVRNQNGLTVEEFHAMSAKELVGLIQDPVLAKFAIEPGKYSLEQSVALVKRIKAWGRR
;
A
#
# COMPACT_ATOMS: atom_id res chain seq x y z
N ASP A 1 -37.79 42.54 13.62
CA ASP A 1 -39.24 42.79 13.73
C ASP A 1 -39.96 41.45 13.61
N GLY A 2 -40.05 40.69 14.71
CA GLY A 2 -40.63 39.34 14.72
C GLY A 2 -42.15 39.33 14.52
N SER A 3 -42.79 40.49 14.68
CA SER A 3 -44.23 40.68 14.50
C SER A 3 -44.67 40.40 13.05
N ALA A 4 -43.89 40.83 12.06
CA ALA A 4 -44.21 40.66 10.65
C ALA A 4 -44.22 39.19 10.19
N LEU A 5 -43.29 38.37 10.71
CA LEU A 5 -43.20 36.94 10.38
C LEU A 5 -44.33 36.13 11.02
N ILE A 6 -44.66 36.43 12.27
CA ILE A 6 -45.79 35.79 12.96
C ILE A 6 -47.09 36.17 12.24
N ASN A 7 -47.30 37.46 11.94
CA ASN A 7 -48.48 37.93 11.21
C ASN A 7 -48.60 37.30 9.82
N ALA A 8 -47.49 37.12 9.11
CA ALA A 8 -47.46 36.47 7.81
C ALA A 8 -47.87 34.99 7.86
N ILE A 9 -47.51 34.27 8.93
CA ILE A 9 -47.86 32.86 9.08
C ILE A 9 -49.36 32.70 9.42
N TYR A 10 -49.92 33.56 10.27
CA TYR A 10 -51.36 33.54 10.59
C TYR A 10 -52.23 34.10 9.45
N ASP A 11 -51.80 35.15 8.74
CA ASP A 11 -52.44 35.72 7.53
C ASP A 11 -51.80 35.14 6.26
N TRP A 12 -51.86 33.81 6.11
CA TRP A 12 -51.26 33.09 4.99
C TRP A 12 -51.85 33.49 3.62
N GLU A 13 -53.14 33.88 3.57
CA GLU A 13 -53.79 34.39 2.36
C GLU A 13 -53.18 35.75 1.97
N GLY A 14 -53.15 36.71 2.90
CA GLY A 14 -52.55 38.02 2.65
C GLY A 14 -51.05 37.94 2.33
N PHE A 15 -50.32 37.02 2.97
CA PHE A 15 -48.91 36.78 2.65
C PHE A 15 -48.70 36.24 1.23
N ASN A 16 -49.48 35.25 0.83
CA ASN A 16 -49.43 34.69 -0.53
C ASN A 16 -49.89 35.68 -1.60
N GLU A 17 -50.74 36.64 -1.24
CA GLU A 17 -51.18 37.75 -2.10
C GLU A 17 -50.20 38.94 -2.13
N GLY A 18 -49.08 38.86 -1.39
CA GLY A 18 -48.02 39.88 -1.42
C GLY A 18 -48.24 41.08 -0.49
N LYS A 19 -49.20 41.02 0.43
CA LYS A 19 -49.50 42.09 1.40
C LYS A 19 -48.32 42.43 2.32
N TYR A 20 -47.39 41.48 2.48
CA TYR A 20 -46.20 41.59 3.32
C TYR A 20 -44.89 41.70 2.50
N GLY A 21 -44.98 41.91 1.19
CA GLY A 21 -43.85 42.01 0.25
C GLY A 21 -43.84 40.88 -0.78
N ASP A 22 -42.97 41.00 -1.79
CA ASP A 22 -42.78 39.97 -2.83
C ASP A 22 -42.14 38.72 -2.22
N THR A 23 -42.77 37.57 -2.42
CA THR A 23 -42.33 36.30 -1.84
C THR A 23 -42.30 35.19 -2.90
N GLU A 24 -41.21 34.43 -2.94
CA GLU A 24 -41.06 33.30 -3.87
C GLU A 24 -41.61 31.98 -3.27
N LYS A 25 -41.88 31.97 -1.96
CA LYS A 25 -42.31 30.79 -1.21
C LYS A 25 -43.67 31.04 -0.58
N LEU A 26 -44.68 30.35 -1.08
CA LEU A 26 -46.05 30.40 -0.56
C LEU A 26 -46.17 29.57 0.73
N ILE A 27 -46.93 30.09 1.69
CA ILE A 27 -47.26 29.39 2.93
C ILE A 27 -48.53 28.57 2.70
N PRO A 28 -48.52 27.24 2.95
CA PRO A 28 -49.72 26.42 2.81
C PRO A 28 -50.73 26.73 3.93
N GLN A 29 -52.02 26.52 3.64
CA GLN A 29 -53.09 26.72 4.64
C GLN A 29 -52.84 25.91 5.93
N ASN A 30 -52.43 24.64 5.78
CA ASN A 30 -52.16 23.71 6.86
C ASN A 30 -50.65 23.57 7.10
N ASP A 31 -50.05 24.61 7.67
CA ASP A 31 -48.64 24.62 8.07
C ASP A 31 -48.49 24.21 9.54
N ASN A 32 -47.68 23.18 9.80
CA ASN A 32 -47.35 22.71 11.14
C ASN A 32 -46.61 23.79 11.97
N ALA A 33 -46.00 24.77 11.32
CA ALA A 33 -45.36 25.90 11.99
C ALA A 33 -46.35 26.73 12.82
N LYS A 34 -47.63 26.83 12.40
CA LYS A 34 -48.69 27.51 13.17
C LYS A 34 -48.85 26.87 14.54
N TRP A 35 -48.91 25.54 14.57
CA TRP A 35 -49.10 24.78 15.80
C TRP A 35 -47.90 24.91 16.76
N ALA A 36 -46.68 24.93 16.22
CA ALA A 36 -45.49 25.17 17.03
C ALA A 36 -45.47 26.60 17.63
N LEU A 37 -45.91 27.59 16.86
CA LEU A 37 -46.04 28.97 17.34
C LEU A 37 -47.14 29.11 18.39
N ASP A 38 -48.27 28.43 18.24
CA ASP A 38 -49.34 28.41 19.24
C ASP A 38 -48.85 27.86 20.58
N VAL A 39 -48.10 26.76 20.56
CA VAL A 39 -47.51 26.15 21.78
C VAL A 39 -46.48 27.09 22.43
N ILE A 40 -45.65 27.77 21.64
CA ILE A 40 -44.67 28.73 22.16
C ILE A 40 -45.39 29.95 22.75
N ALA A 41 -46.42 30.47 22.06
CA ALA A 41 -47.20 31.59 22.54
C ALA A 41 -47.89 31.25 23.86
N GLU A 42 -48.52 30.07 23.96
CA GLU A 42 -49.17 29.58 25.18
C GLU A 42 -48.18 29.42 26.34
N ALA A 43 -46.98 28.90 26.07
CA ALA A 43 -45.93 28.76 27.09
C ALA A 43 -45.38 30.10 27.62
N LEU A 44 -45.58 31.19 26.88
CA LEU A 44 -45.11 32.53 27.23
C LEU A 44 -46.22 33.43 27.78
N MET A 45 -47.48 32.98 27.78
CA MET A 45 -48.60 33.77 28.30
C MET A 45 -48.49 33.96 29.81
N SER A 46 -48.85 35.17 30.28
CA SER A 46 -48.97 35.49 31.69
C SER A 46 -50.08 34.65 32.33
N THR A 47 -49.81 34.11 33.52
CA THR A 47 -50.79 33.37 34.32
C THR A 47 -51.43 34.23 35.41
N LEU A 48 -51.22 35.55 35.37
CA LEU A 48 -51.78 36.49 36.34
C LEU A 48 -53.23 36.83 35.99
N GLU A 49 -54.09 36.91 37.01
CA GLU A 49 -55.51 37.28 36.83
C GLU A 49 -55.62 38.70 36.25
N GLY A 50 -56.26 38.81 35.08
CA GLY A 50 -56.44 40.09 34.37
C GLY A 50 -55.42 40.38 33.26
N GLU A 51 -54.41 39.52 33.08
CA GLU A 51 -53.41 39.61 32.01
C GLU A 51 -53.58 38.51 30.94
N GLU A 52 -54.82 38.02 30.76
CA GLU A 52 -55.13 36.97 29.78
C GLU A 52 -54.72 37.42 28.36
N GLY A 53 -53.90 36.60 27.70
CA GLY A 53 -53.39 36.87 26.35
C GLY A 53 -52.20 37.84 26.27
N GLN A 54 -51.64 38.27 27.40
CA GLN A 54 -50.40 39.06 27.42
C GLN A 54 -49.18 38.17 27.66
N PRO A 55 -48.00 38.49 27.08
CA PRO A 55 -46.77 37.78 27.39
C PRO A 55 -46.33 38.06 28.83
N ALA A 56 -45.78 37.06 29.52
CA ALA A 56 -45.19 37.22 30.85
C ALA A 56 -43.99 38.20 30.81
N GLU A 57 -43.72 38.91 31.89
CA GLU A 57 -42.65 39.93 31.98
C GLU A 57 -41.24 39.38 31.65
N ASN A 58 -41.04 38.07 31.82
CA ASN A 58 -39.80 37.35 31.54
C ASN A 58 -39.86 36.45 30.28
N ALA A 59 -40.84 36.64 29.40
CA ALA A 59 -40.99 35.88 28.17
C ALA A 59 -39.83 36.19 27.18
N LEU A 60 -38.80 35.36 27.19
CA LEU A 60 -37.68 35.42 26.25
C LEU A 60 -37.56 34.11 25.48
N VAL A 61 -37.75 34.17 24.17
CA VAL A 61 -37.48 33.04 23.27
C VAL A 61 -36.11 33.22 22.66
N ILE A 62 -35.20 32.29 22.96
CA ILE A 62 -33.89 32.22 22.33
C ILE A 62 -33.92 31.07 21.33
N PHE A 63 -33.88 31.39 20.05
CA PHE A 63 -33.63 30.41 19.01
C PHE A 63 -32.14 30.11 18.97
N ASP A 64 -31.74 28.98 19.55
CA ASP A 64 -30.38 28.48 19.40
C ASP A 64 -30.24 27.85 18.01
N GLU A 65 -29.72 28.63 17.05
CA GLU A 65 -29.34 28.12 15.72
C GLU A 65 -28.04 27.31 15.79
N SER A 66 -27.83 26.52 16.83
CA SER A 66 -26.69 25.62 16.90
C SER A 66 -26.79 24.65 15.71
N ARG A 67 -26.04 25.00 14.66
CA ARG A 67 -25.95 24.26 13.40
C ARG A 67 -25.40 22.89 13.74
N HIS A 68 -26.28 21.92 13.93
CA HIS A 68 -25.84 20.53 13.95
C HIS A 68 -25.19 20.25 12.59
N PRO A 69 -23.88 19.96 12.53
CA PRO A 69 -23.24 19.61 11.28
C PRO A 69 -23.93 18.35 10.75
N GLN A 70 -24.58 18.48 9.60
CA GLN A 70 -25.18 17.36 8.89
C GLN A 70 -24.12 16.26 8.70
N ASN A 71 -24.42 15.03 9.14
CA ASN A 71 -23.60 13.81 9.04
C ASN A 71 -22.10 14.07 8.77
N ALA A 72 -21.39 14.45 9.84
CA ALA A 72 -19.97 14.81 9.86
C ALA A 72 -19.05 13.86 9.07
N LEU A 73 -19.36 12.56 9.00
CA LEU A 73 -18.52 11.59 8.30
C LEU A 73 -18.32 11.90 6.80
N LEU A 74 -19.38 12.30 6.08
CA LEU A 74 -19.27 12.54 4.64
C LEU A 74 -18.85 13.98 4.33
N ALA A 75 -19.27 14.94 5.15
CA ALA A 75 -18.88 16.35 4.99
C ALA A 75 -17.39 16.57 5.24
N ASP A 76 -16.82 15.95 6.29
CA ASP A 76 -15.39 16.06 6.59
C ASP A 76 -14.53 15.33 5.57
N SER A 77 -15.00 14.17 5.09
CA SER A 77 -14.32 13.42 4.01
C SER A 77 -14.32 14.23 2.71
N TYR A 78 -15.46 14.83 2.36
CA TYR A 78 -15.59 15.68 1.17
C TYR A 78 -14.67 16.90 1.26
N ASN A 79 -14.68 17.61 2.39
CA ASN A 79 -13.82 18.77 2.60
C ASN A 79 -12.33 18.38 2.57
N THR A 80 -11.97 17.23 3.14
CA THR A 80 -10.59 16.73 3.11
C THR A 80 -10.14 16.40 1.68
N VAL A 81 -10.96 15.69 0.90
CA VAL A 81 -10.66 15.39 -0.50
C VAL A 81 -10.57 16.67 -1.33
N TYR A 82 -11.49 17.61 -1.11
CA TYR A 82 -11.48 18.92 -1.75
C TYR A 82 -10.20 19.70 -1.42
N PHE A 83 -9.83 19.77 -0.14
CA PHE A 83 -8.59 20.41 0.32
C PHE A 83 -7.36 19.77 -0.32
N LEU A 84 -7.27 18.43 -0.34
CA LEU A 84 -6.15 17.72 -0.96
C LEU A 84 -6.06 18.03 -2.46
N LEU A 85 -7.19 17.97 -3.18
CA LEU A 85 -7.21 18.29 -4.61
C LEU A 85 -6.74 19.71 -4.87
N VAL A 86 -7.33 20.71 -4.20
CA VAL A 86 -6.95 22.12 -4.37
C VAL A 86 -5.48 22.33 -4.03
N TYR A 87 -5.00 21.73 -2.93
CA TYR A 87 -3.61 21.84 -2.48
C TYR A 87 -2.62 21.23 -3.48
N PHE A 88 -2.91 20.05 -4.02
CA PHE A 88 -2.06 19.42 -5.05
C PHE A 88 -2.14 20.12 -6.40
N THR A 89 -3.28 20.76 -6.73
CA THR A 89 -3.43 21.59 -7.94
C THR A 89 -2.89 23.01 -7.79
N GLY A 90 -2.41 23.40 -6.61
CA GLY A 90 -1.77 24.69 -6.41
C GLY A 90 -0.54 24.84 -7.30
N GLU A 91 -0.39 26.01 -7.93
CA GLU A 91 0.60 26.26 -9.00
C GLU A 91 2.02 25.79 -8.65
N GLY A 92 2.50 26.11 -7.44
CA GLY A 92 3.83 25.69 -6.99
C GLY A 92 3.98 24.18 -6.78
N LEU A 93 2.97 23.53 -6.20
CA LEU A 93 3.01 22.11 -5.87
C LEU A 93 2.78 21.25 -7.13
N ALA A 94 1.87 21.67 -8.00
CA ALA A 94 1.64 21.06 -9.30
C ALA A 94 2.90 21.11 -10.18
N MET A 95 3.60 22.24 -10.22
CA MET A 95 4.85 22.39 -10.97
C MET A 95 5.96 21.49 -10.41
N LEU A 96 6.08 21.40 -9.09
CA LEU A 96 7.05 20.50 -8.43
C LEU A 96 6.73 19.04 -8.72
N ALA A 97 5.46 18.62 -8.57
CA ALA A 97 5.02 17.26 -8.85
C ALA A 97 5.28 16.88 -10.32
N LEU A 98 4.99 17.79 -11.26
CA LEU A 98 5.30 17.62 -12.67
C LEU A 98 6.81 17.43 -12.90
N PHE A 99 7.65 18.25 -12.27
CA PHE A 99 9.11 18.14 -12.40
C PHE A 99 9.63 16.79 -11.87
N VAL A 100 9.13 16.32 -10.74
CA VAL A 100 9.51 15.03 -10.15
C VAL A 100 9.09 13.86 -11.05
N VAL A 101 7.84 13.86 -11.55
CA VAL A 101 7.36 12.80 -12.45
C VAL A 101 8.16 12.77 -13.75
N LEU A 102 8.46 13.95 -14.31
CA LEU A 102 9.26 14.06 -15.52
C LEU A 102 10.70 13.59 -15.28
N PHE A 103 11.29 13.94 -14.14
CA PHE A 103 12.62 13.48 -13.74
C PHE A 103 12.68 11.96 -13.57
N ILE A 104 11.71 11.34 -12.88
CA ILE A 104 11.63 9.88 -12.72
C ILE A 104 11.46 9.20 -14.08
N THR A 105 10.62 9.75 -14.94
CA THR A 105 10.39 9.21 -16.29
C THR A 105 11.66 9.32 -17.13
N PHE A 106 12.36 10.45 -17.03
CA PHE A 106 13.62 10.69 -17.72
C PHE A 106 14.72 9.72 -17.25
N GLU A 107 14.88 9.55 -15.93
CA GLU A 107 15.75 8.53 -15.34
C GLU A 107 15.37 7.13 -15.83
N ALA A 108 14.08 6.76 -15.85
CA ALA A 108 13.65 5.46 -16.34
C ALA A 108 13.98 5.24 -17.84
N VAL A 109 13.94 6.30 -18.65
CA VAL A 109 14.31 6.26 -20.07
C VAL A 109 15.83 6.20 -20.25
N LEU A 110 16.61 6.97 -19.49
CA LEU A 110 18.07 6.96 -19.54
C LEU A 110 18.65 5.65 -19.01
N LEU A 111 18.08 5.15 -17.91
CA LEU A 111 18.45 3.90 -17.26
C LEU A 111 17.86 2.69 -17.98
N LYS A 112 17.23 2.89 -19.16
CA LYS A 112 16.79 1.83 -20.06
C LYS A 112 18.00 1.01 -20.51
N LYS A 113 18.24 -0.04 -19.75
CA LYS A 113 19.28 -1.05 -19.96
C LYS A 113 19.13 -1.65 -21.36
N ARG A 114 20.18 -1.56 -22.19
CA ARG A 114 20.22 -2.16 -23.54
C ARG A 114 19.97 -3.67 -23.52
N ASP A 115 20.34 -4.34 -22.43
CA ASP A 115 20.10 -5.76 -22.20
C ASP A 115 19.33 -5.97 -20.88
N PRO A 116 18.00 -5.98 -20.90
CA PRO A 116 17.21 -6.40 -19.75
C PRO A 116 17.36 -7.92 -19.61
N GLU A 117 18.45 -8.38 -18.98
CA GLU A 117 18.52 -9.76 -18.48
C GLU A 117 17.29 -10.04 -17.60
N PRO A 118 16.77 -11.28 -17.53
CA PRO A 118 15.59 -11.57 -16.74
C PRO A 118 15.86 -11.21 -15.27
N TRP A 119 15.08 -10.28 -14.71
CA TRP A 119 15.14 -9.94 -13.27
C TRP A 119 14.68 -11.09 -12.37
N ARG A 120 14.34 -12.24 -12.96
CA ARG A 120 14.22 -13.50 -12.25
C ARG A 120 15.63 -14.08 -12.09
N HIS A 121 16.13 -14.09 -10.86
CA HIS A 121 17.26 -14.94 -10.48
C HIS A 121 16.91 -16.41 -10.78
N VAL A 122 17.17 -16.87 -12.01
CA VAL A 122 17.10 -18.29 -12.34
C VAL A 122 18.44 -18.89 -11.91
N PHE A 123 18.52 -19.30 -10.64
CA PHE A 123 19.60 -20.15 -10.15
C PHE A 123 19.43 -21.57 -10.73
N SER A 124 19.71 -21.71 -12.03
CA SER A 124 19.86 -23.03 -12.65
C SER A 124 21.34 -23.44 -12.57
N ILE A 125 21.66 -24.33 -11.64
CA ILE A 125 22.97 -25.01 -11.50
C ILE A 125 23.46 -25.70 -12.80
N ILE A 126 22.62 -25.77 -13.85
CA ILE A 126 22.87 -26.50 -15.10
C ILE A 126 23.45 -25.59 -16.21
N TYR A 127 23.35 -24.25 -16.10
CA TYR A 127 23.85 -23.31 -17.12
C TYR A 127 25.34 -22.95 -17.00
N TYR A 128 26.12 -23.82 -16.38
CA TYR A 128 27.56 -23.63 -16.17
C TYR A 128 28.43 -23.60 -17.45
N GLY A 129 27.85 -23.76 -18.65
CA GLY A 129 28.59 -23.88 -19.91
C GLY A 129 28.40 -22.78 -20.95
N PHE A 130 27.47 -21.83 -20.76
CA PHE A 130 27.11 -20.84 -21.78
C PHE A 130 26.88 -19.41 -21.25
N GLY A 131 27.36 -19.09 -20.04
CA GLY A 131 27.25 -17.76 -19.45
C GLY A 131 28.62 -17.15 -19.17
N ASP A 132 28.76 -15.86 -19.50
CA ASP A 132 29.93 -14.98 -19.32
C ASP A 132 30.94 -15.47 -18.26
N ALA A 133 32.12 -15.89 -18.72
CA ALA A 133 33.20 -16.45 -17.90
C ALA A 133 33.71 -15.48 -16.84
N ASN A 134 33.54 -14.16 -17.02
CA ASN A 134 33.95 -13.17 -16.03
C ASN A 134 33.01 -13.07 -14.83
N ARG A 135 31.74 -13.48 -14.96
CA ARG A 135 30.73 -13.30 -13.91
C ARG A 135 30.78 -14.37 -12.81
N TYR A 136 31.41 -15.52 -13.06
CA TYR A 136 31.43 -16.67 -12.14
C TYR A 136 32.84 -17.16 -11.77
N THR A 137 33.82 -16.26 -11.78
CA THR A 137 35.23 -16.55 -11.40
C THR A 137 35.35 -17.19 -10.01
N TYR A 138 34.42 -16.90 -9.09
CA TYR A 138 34.39 -17.49 -7.74
C TYR A 138 34.12 -19.00 -7.74
N TYR A 139 33.34 -19.51 -8.71
CA TYR A 139 32.95 -20.92 -8.80
C TYR A 139 33.78 -21.74 -9.80
N ALA A 140 34.56 -21.07 -10.65
CA ALA A 140 35.55 -21.73 -11.51
C ALA A 140 36.78 -22.27 -10.72
N LYS A 141 36.81 -22.11 -9.40
CA LYS A 141 37.90 -22.60 -8.55
C LYS A 141 37.78 -24.12 -8.37
N THR A 142 38.58 -24.86 -9.13
CA THR A 142 38.71 -26.33 -9.08
C THR A 142 38.95 -26.85 -7.65
N GLU A 143 39.68 -26.09 -6.84
CA GLU A 143 39.95 -26.42 -5.44
C GLU A 143 38.69 -26.51 -4.57
N LYS A 144 37.73 -25.59 -4.77
CA LYS A 144 36.46 -25.62 -4.03
C LYS A 144 35.58 -26.79 -4.47
N ILE A 145 35.57 -27.08 -5.78
CA ILE A 145 34.85 -28.22 -6.33
C ILE A 145 35.40 -29.53 -5.72
N ARG A 146 36.73 -29.63 -5.58
CA ARG A 146 37.39 -30.77 -4.93
C ARG A 146 37.00 -30.91 -3.46
N GLN A 147 37.06 -29.83 -2.69
CA GLN A 147 36.67 -29.84 -1.27
C GLN A 147 35.22 -30.32 -1.07
N VAL A 148 34.29 -29.79 -1.87
CA VAL A 148 32.88 -30.20 -1.82
C VAL A 148 32.71 -31.65 -2.24
N PHE A 149 33.45 -32.10 -3.26
CA PHE A 149 33.42 -33.50 -3.69
C PHE A 149 33.91 -34.46 -2.60
N LEU A 150 35.06 -34.18 -1.98
CA LEU A 150 35.60 -35.01 -0.89
C LEU A 150 34.66 -35.04 0.33
N SER A 151 34.06 -33.90 0.68
CA SER A 151 33.02 -33.82 1.72
C SER A 151 31.81 -34.68 1.38
N LYS A 152 31.38 -34.69 0.11
CA LYS A 152 30.30 -35.55 -0.37
C LYS A 152 30.67 -37.03 -0.28
N VAL A 153 31.88 -37.43 -0.67
CA VAL A 153 32.37 -38.81 -0.56
C VAL A 153 32.37 -39.27 0.90
N ARG A 154 32.87 -38.42 1.81
CA ARG A 154 32.85 -38.68 3.25
C ARG A 154 31.43 -38.90 3.76
N ASN A 155 30.53 -37.95 3.49
CA ASN A 155 29.16 -37.99 4.00
C ASN A 155 28.36 -39.19 3.44
N GLN A 156 28.58 -39.56 2.18
CA GLN A 156 27.88 -40.69 1.55
C GLN A 156 28.33 -42.05 2.10
N ASN A 157 29.58 -42.16 2.53
CA ASN A 157 30.11 -43.36 3.16
C ASN A 157 29.96 -43.35 4.70
N GLY A 158 29.31 -42.33 5.27
CA GLY A 158 29.07 -42.23 6.71
C GLY A 158 30.33 -42.06 7.57
N LEU A 159 31.43 -41.60 6.96
CA LEU A 159 32.73 -41.52 7.63
C LEU A 159 32.84 -40.25 8.49
N THR A 160 33.49 -40.37 9.64
CA THR A 160 33.89 -39.19 10.42
C THR A 160 35.01 -38.42 9.73
N VAL A 161 35.24 -37.18 10.17
CA VAL A 161 36.31 -36.32 9.61
C VAL A 161 37.68 -36.96 9.79
N GLU A 162 37.92 -37.56 10.97
CA GLU A 162 39.19 -38.16 11.36
C GLU A 162 39.47 -39.45 10.57
N GLU A 163 38.48 -40.34 10.46
CA GLU A 163 38.58 -41.57 9.64
C GLU A 163 38.84 -41.24 8.17
N PHE A 164 38.22 -40.18 7.66
CA PHE A 164 38.41 -39.75 6.27
C PHE A 164 39.81 -39.18 6.02
N HIS A 165 40.39 -38.46 6.98
CA HIS A 165 41.76 -37.94 6.86
C HIS A 165 42.84 -39.01 7.09
N ALA A 166 42.54 -40.06 7.85
CA ALA A 166 43.45 -41.18 8.08
C ALA A 166 43.50 -42.18 6.91
N MET A 167 42.57 -42.06 5.96
CA MET A 167 42.42 -42.99 4.83
C MET A 167 43.56 -42.84 3.80
N SER A 168 44.00 -43.97 3.26
CA SER A 168 44.97 -43.99 2.16
C SER A 168 44.33 -43.62 0.82
N ALA A 169 45.13 -43.08 -0.11
CA ALA A 169 44.65 -42.74 -1.46
C ALA A 169 44.04 -43.94 -2.21
N LYS A 170 44.51 -45.16 -1.93
CA LYS A 170 44.00 -46.41 -2.53
C LYS A 170 42.57 -46.72 -2.08
N GLU A 171 42.28 -46.53 -0.80
CA GLU A 171 40.94 -46.73 -0.23
C GLU A 171 39.98 -45.67 -0.75
N LEU A 172 40.42 -44.41 -0.86
CA LEU A 172 39.63 -43.32 -1.43
C LEU A 172 39.20 -43.60 -2.88
N VAL A 173 40.12 -44.12 -3.70
CA VAL A 173 39.82 -44.55 -5.09
C VAL A 173 38.78 -45.68 -5.08
N GLY A 174 38.90 -46.62 -4.15
CA GLY A 174 37.95 -47.72 -3.96
C GLY A 174 36.54 -47.28 -3.59
N LEU A 175 36.40 -46.19 -2.82
CA LEU A 175 35.10 -45.61 -2.45
C LEU A 175 34.43 -44.85 -3.60
N ILE A 176 35.22 -44.20 -4.46
CA ILE A 176 34.69 -43.38 -5.56
C ILE A 176 34.20 -44.25 -6.73
N GLN A 177 34.90 -45.35 -7.03
CA GLN A 177 34.55 -46.29 -8.12
C GLN A 177 34.39 -45.63 -9.52
N ASP A 178 34.94 -44.43 -9.72
CA ASP A 178 35.00 -43.71 -10.99
C ASP A 178 36.45 -43.24 -11.22
N PRO A 179 37.13 -43.71 -12.28
CA PRO A 179 38.54 -43.42 -12.51
C PRO A 179 38.82 -41.93 -12.77
N VAL A 180 37.85 -41.19 -13.33
CA VAL A 180 38.05 -39.76 -13.63
C VAL A 180 37.87 -38.92 -12.38
N LEU A 181 36.88 -39.23 -11.54
CA LEU A 181 36.68 -38.55 -10.27
C LEU A 181 37.76 -38.91 -9.25
N ALA A 182 38.27 -40.14 -9.26
CA ALA A 182 39.37 -40.57 -8.42
C ALA A 182 40.67 -39.83 -8.75
N LYS A 183 40.97 -39.65 -10.05
CA LYS A 183 42.11 -38.84 -10.48
C LYS A 183 41.97 -37.38 -10.03
N PHE A 184 40.77 -36.82 -10.16
CA PHE A 184 40.47 -35.45 -9.71
C PHE A 184 40.63 -35.27 -8.20
N ALA A 185 40.30 -36.29 -7.40
CA ALA A 185 40.44 -36.25 -5.95
C ALA A 185 41.91 -36.23 -5.49
N ILE A 186 42.76 -37.03 -6.14
CA ILE A 186 44.18 -37.20 -5.76
C ILE A 186 45.06 -36.08 -6.32
N GLU A 187 44.90 -35.76 -7.60
CA GLU A 187 45.79 -34.83 -8.31
C GLU A 187 45.09 -33.49 -8.57
N PRO A 188 45.48 -32.41 -7.87
CA PRO A 188 44.99 -31.07 -8.19
C PRO A 188 45.61 -30.59 -9.51
N GLY A 189 44.87 -30.77 -10.60
CA GLY A 189 45.21 -30.27 -11.94
C GLY A 189 44.59 -28.91 -12.26
N LYS A 190 45.16 -28.21 -13.24
CA LYS A 190 44.49 -27.09 -13.91
C LYS A 190 43.47 -27.67 -14.90
N TYR A 191 42.18 -27.45 -14.65
CA TYR A 191 41.11 -27.83 -15.56
C TYR A 191 40.60 -26.61 -16.30
N SER A 192 40.25 -26.77 -17.58
CA SER A 192 39.51 -25.73 -18.30
C SER A 192 38.10 -25.57 -17.72
N LEU A 193 37.42 -24.48 -18.08
CA LEU A 193 36.04 -24.26 -17.65
C LEU A 193 35.15 -25.44 -18.07
N GLU A 194 35.20 -25.84 -19.34
CA GLU A 194 34.43 -26.96 -19.90
C GLU A 194 34.68 -28.29 -19.16
N GLN A 195 35.94 -28.59 -18.87
CA GLN A 195 36.33 -29.77 -18.12
C GLN A 195 35.79 -29.74 -16.68
N SER A 196 35.81 -28.56 -16.04
CA SER A 196 35.25 -28.37 -14.70
C SER A 196 33.73 -28.59 -14.70
N VAL A 197 33.01 -28.15 -15.73
CA VAL A 197 31.56 -28.43 -15.87
C VAL A 197 31.29 -29.92 -16.05
N ALA A 198 32.10 -30.62 -16.87
CA ALA A 198 31.97 -32.06 -17.06
C ALA A 198 32.21 -32.82 -15.74
N LEU A 199 33.19 -32.40 -14.94
CA LEU A 199 33.43 -32.93 -13.59
C LEU A 199 32.22 -32.70 -12.66
N VAL A 200 31.68 -31.48 -12.62
CA VAL A 200 30.51 -31.15 -11.77
C VAL A 200 29.28 -32.00 -12.17
N LYS A 201 29.03 -32.19 -13.47
CA LYS A 201 27.96 -33.07 -13.96
C LYS A 201 28.15 -34.51 -13.49
N ARG A 202 29.37 -35.05 -13.57
CA ARG A 202 29.71 -36.39 -13.06
C ARG A 202 29.56 -36.48 -11.54
N ILE A 203 30.06 -35.51 -10.77
CA ILE A 203 29.91 -35.45 -9.31
C ILE A 203 28.43 -35.41 -8.91
N LYS A 204 27.58 -34.71 -9.66
CA LYS A 204 26.13 -34.65 -9.42
C LYS A 204 25.44 -36.00 -9.68
N ALA A 205 25.87 -36.71 -10.72
CA ALA A 205 25.37 -38.05 -11.04
C ALA A 205 25.89 -39.12 -10.08
N TRP A 206 27.10 -38.92 -9.54
CA TRP A 206 27.72 -39.79 -8.56
C TRP A 206 26.88 -39.85 -7.27
N GLY A 207 26.52 -41.07 -6.86
CA GLY A 207 25.75 -41.30 -5.64
C GLY A 207 24.22 -41.18 -5.76
N ARG A 208 23.65 -41.04 -6.97
CA ARG A 208 22.18 -41.06 -7.22
C ARG A 208 21.62 -42.45 -7.58
N ARG A 209 22.24 -43.52 -7.08
CA ARG A 209 21.63 -44.86 -7.12
C ARG A 209 20.78 -45.07 -5.89
#